data_AF-A0A1E7DC89-F1
#
_entry.id   AF-A0A1E7DC89-F1
#
_cell.length_a   1.000
_cell.length_b   1.000
_cell.length_c   1.000
_cell.angle_alpha   90.00
_cell.angle_beta   90.00
_cell.angle_gamma   90.00
#
_symmetry.space_group_name_H-M   'P 1'
#
loop_
_entity.id
_entity.type
_entity.pdbx_description
1 polymer ?
#
loop_
_entity_poly.entity_id
_entity_poly.type
_entity_poly.pdbx_seq_one_letter_code
_entity_poly.pdbx_strand_id
1 'polypeptide(L)' 'MTKRTTINDAILIEDGQDLERIVKDKRAQWRANNAKARRRQRRYKKKLIAELPRIITDIHSTYPEDEA' A
#
# COMPACT_ATOMS: atom_id res chain seq x y z
N MET A 1 0.39 -17.61 -9.31
CA MET A 1 1.30 -16.63 -8.64
C MET A 1 0.47 -15.46 -8.14
N THR A 2 0.62 -15.05 -6.88
CA THR A 2 -0.08 -13.87 -6.35
C THR A 2 0.41 -12.58 -7.03
N LYS A 3 -0.51 -11.66 -7.37
CA LYS A 3 -0.18 -10.35 -7.95
C LYS A 3 0.72 -9.56 -6.99
N ARG A 4 1.65 -8.76 -7.53
CA ARG A 4 2.53 -7.90 -6.72
C ARG A 4 1.71 -6.72 -6.18
N THR A 5 1.91 -6.35 -4.93
CA THR A 5 1.46 -5.05 -4.41
C THR A 5 2.12 -3.90 -5.18
N THR A 6 1.30 -2.98 -5.68
CA THR A 6 1.70 -1.79 -6.42
C THR A 6 1.40 -0.53 -5.60
N ILE A 7 1.87 0.63 -6.07
CA ILE A 7 1.61 1.92 -5.40
C ILE A 7 0.12 2.25 -5.46
N ASN A 8 -0.53 1.97 -6.60
CA ASN A 8 -1.95 2.24 -6.82
C ASN A 8 -2.86 1.49 -5.85
N ASP A 9 -2.38 0.40 -5.24
CA ASP A 9 -3.13 -0.34 -4.23
C ASP A 9 -3.31 0.47 -2.92
N ALA A 10 -2.61 1.60 -2.76
CA ALA A 10 -2.79 2.50 -1.63
C ALA A 10 -4.17 3.18 -1.60
N ILE A 11 -4.87 3.25 -2.74
CA ILE A 11 -6.25 3.75 -2.82
C ILE A 11 -7.22 2.84 -2.04
N LEU A 12 -6.87 1.57 -1.83
CA LEU A 12 -7.69 0.59 -1.13
C LEU A 12 -7.49 0.61 0.40
N ILE A 13 -6.67 1.54 0.92
CA ILE A 13 -6.38 1.66 2.35
C ILE A 13 -7.41 2.61 2.97
N GLU A 14 -8.30 2.05 3.77
CA GLU A 14 -9.25 2.83 4.58
C GLU A 14 -8.76 2.90 6.03
N ASP A 15 -8.22 1.79 6.53
CA ASP A 15 -7.70 1.69 7.90
C ASP A 15 -6.27 1.09 7.99
N GLY A 16 -5.73 1.01 9.20
CA GLY A 16 -4.40 0.45 9.43
C GLY A 16 -4.32 -1.07 9.21
N GLN A 17 -5.43 -1.80 9.33
CA GLN A 17 -5.49 -3.26 9.18
C GLN A 17 -5.44 -3.67 7.70
N ASP A 18 -5.98 -2.83 6.80
CA ASP A 18 -5.92 -3.03 5.36
C ASP A 18 -4.49 -3.18 4.84
N LEU A 19 -3.52 -2.56 5.50
CA LEU A 19 -2.13 -2.65 5.15
C LEU A 19 -1.59 -4.09 5.21
N GLU A 20 -2.12 -4.92 6.12
CA GLU A 20 -1.75 -6.34 6.23
C GLU A 20 -2.38 -7.18 5.12
N ARG A 21 -3.59 -6.80 4.69
CA ARG A 21 -4.37 -7.48 3.65
C ARG A 21 -3.86 -7.17 2.24
N ILE A 22 -3.44 -5.92 2.01
CA ILE A 22 -2.99 -5.41 0.71
C ILE A 22 -1.54 -5.80 0.40
N VAL A 23 -0.67 -5.81 1.41
CA VAL A 23 0.76 -6.12 1.22
C VAL A 23 0.96 -7.63 1.08
N LYS A 24 0.97 -8.11 -0.17
CA LYS A 24 1.17 -9.53 -0.51
C LYS A 24 2.59 -9.78 -1.01
N ASP A 25 3.31 -10.70 -0.35
CA ASP A 25 4.65 -11.09 -0.80
C ASP A 25 4.58 -12.16 -1.91
N LYS A 26 4.60 -11.72 -3.17
CA LYS A 26 4.66 -12.63 -4.33
C LYS A 26 5.93 -13.51 -4.38
N ARG A 27 6.94 -13.22 -3.57
CA ARG A 27 8.19 -14.00 -3.46
C ARG A 27 8.21 -14.93 -2.23
N ALA A 28 7.10 -15.05 -1.48
CA ALA A 28 7.03 -15.93 -0.32
C ALA A 28 7.39 -17.39 -0.65
N GLN A 29 7.08 -17.85 -1.87
CA GLN A 29 7.36 -19.22 -2.33
C GLN A 29 8.73 -19.37 -3.02
N TRP A 30 9.48 -18.29 -3.29
CA TRP A 30 10.72 -18.34 -4.07
C TRP A 30 11.93 -17.82 -3.30
N ARG A 31 12.92 -18.71 -3.05
CA ARG A 31 14.18 -18.41 -2.34
C ARG A 31 13.96 -17.51 -1.11
N ALA A 32 12.89 -17.79 -0.36
CA ALA A 32 12.40 -16.93 0.68
C ALA A 32 13.16 -17.18 2.00
N ASN A 33 13.94 -16.19 2.42
CA ASN A 33 14.44 -16.10 3.79
C ASN A 33 13.51 -15.20 4.60
N ASN A 34 13.15 -15.59 5.83
CA ASN A 34 12.27 -14.87 6.73
C ASN A 34 12.73 -13.41 6.97
N ALA A 35 14.04 -13.16 7.15
CA ALA A 35 14.57 -11.82 7.29
C ALA A 35 14.35 -10.95 6.04
N LYS A 36 14.54 -11.53 4.84
CA LYS A 36 14.28 -10.84 3.58
C LYS A 36 12.79 -10.58 3.37
N ALA A 37 11.92 -11.50 3.80
CA ALA A 37 10.47 -11.32 3.75
C ALA A 37 10.02 -10.14 4.62
N ARG A 38 10.45 -10.08 5.89
CA ARG A 38 10.17 -8.97 6.81
C ARG A 38 10.64 -7.63 6.24
N ARG A 39 11.86 -7.58 5.67
CA ARG A 39 12.39 -6.35 5.05
C ARG A 39 11.55 -5.90 3.85
N ARG A 40 11.10 -6.83 3.00
CA ARG A 40 10.21 -6.50 1.87
C ARG A 40 8.85 -5.99 2.33
N GLN A 41 8.23 -6.69 3.29
CA GLN A 41 6.94 -6.28 3.86
C GLN A 41 7.04 -4.86 4.44
N ARG A 42 8.03 -4.58 5.30
CA ARG A 42 8.26 -3.23 5.84
C ARG A 42 8.46 -2.18 4.75
N ARG A 43 9.23 -2.50 3.71
CA ARG A 43 9.44 -1.57 2.59
C ARG A 43 8.13 -1.27 1.86
N TYR A 44 7.31 -2.28 1.59
CA TYR A 44 6.02 -2.08 0.91
C TYR A 44 5.03 -1.33 1.79
N LYS A 45 4.92 -1.69 3.07
CA LYS A 45 4.14 -0.95 4.07
C LYS A 45 4.53 0.54 4.08
N LYS A 46 5.82 0.85 4.20
CA LYS A 46 6.34 2.22 4.16
C LYS A 46 6.01 2.94 2.85
N LYS A 47 6.13 2.24 1.71
CA LYS A 47 5.88 2.84 0.39
C LYS A 47 4.41 3.21 0.19
N LEU A 48 3.48 2.35 0.64
CA LEU A 48 2.05 2.62 0.56
C LEU A 48 1.67 3.80 1.46
N ILE A 49 2.13 3.80 2.71
CA ILE A 49 1.88 4.90 3.65
C ILE A 49 2.42 6.23 3.11
N ALA A 50 3.59 6.22 2.47
CA ALA A 50 4.18 7.42 1.89
C ALA A 50 3.37 7.99 0.70
N GLU A 51 2.55 7.17 0.03
CA GLU A 51 1.69 7.64 -1.08
C GLU A 51 0.35 8.19 -0.57
N LEU A 52 -0.09 7.82 0.64
CA LEU A 52 -1.39 8.26 1.18
C LEU A 52 -1.59 9.78 1.13
N PRO A 53 -0.63 10.64 1.54
CA PRO A 53 -0.83 12.09 1.48
C PRO A 53 -1.12 12.59 0.07
N ARG A 54 -0.44 12.03 -0.95
CA ARG A 54 -0.67 12.38 -2.35
C ARG A 54 -2.05 11.96 -2.81
N ILE A 55 -2.49 10.75 -2.46
CA ILE A 55 -3.83 10.26 -2.81
C ILE A 55 -4.90 11.14 -2.14
N ILE A 56 -4.70 11.52 -0.88
CA ILE A 56 -5.61 12.40 -0.14
C ILE A 56 -5.68 13.79 -0.82
N THR A 57 -4.55 14.37 -1.21
CA THR A 57 -4.55 15.65 -1.94
C THR A 57 -5.21 15.55 -3.30
N ASP A 58 -4.97 14.45 -4.03
CA ASP A 58 -5.56 14.22 -5.35
C ASP A 58 -7.09 14.06 -5.23
N ILE A 59 -7.58 13.34 -4.21
CA ILE A 59 -9.02 13.21 -3.92
C ILE A 59 -9.64 14.56 -3.57
N HIS A 60 -9.01 15.32 -2.67
CA HIS A 60 -9.51 16.64 -2.25
C HIS A 60 -9.52 17.65 -3.40
N SER A 61 -8.54 17.58 -4.31
CA SER A 61 -8.54 18.40 -5.53
C SER A 61 -9.62 18.00 -6.53
N THR A 62 -10.04 16.73 -6.54
CA THR A 62 -11.04 16.20 -7.47
C THR A 62 -12.46 16.48 -7.00
N TYR A 63 -12.67 16.46 -5.68
CA TYR A 63 -13.94 16.76 -5.03
C TYR A 63 -13.68 17.82 -3.94
N PRO A 64 -13.64 19.11 -4.32
CA PRO A 64 -13.65 20.18 -3.34
C PRO A 64 -15.04 20.15 -2.68
N GLU A 65 -15.12 19.58 -1.47
CA GLU A 65 -16.31 19.67 -0.64
C GLU A 65 -16.60 21.17 -0.40
N ASP A 66 -17.76 21.61 -0.90
CA ASP A 66 -18.50 22.83 -0.57
C ASP A 66 -17.88 24.20 -0.93
N GLU A 67 -18.00 24.59 -2.21
CA GLU A 67 -18.45 25.97 -2.50
C GLU A 67 -19.94 26.07 -2.10
N ALA A 68 -20.20 26.34 -0.83
CA ALA A 68 -21.51 26.75 -0.30
C ALA A 68 -21.40 28.11 0.40
#